data_AF-A0A2S7T1B6-F1
#
_entry.id   AF-A0A2S7T1B6-F1
#
_cell.length_a   1.000
_cell.length_b   1.000
_cell.length_c   1.000
_cell.angle_alpha   90.00
_cell.angle_beta   90.00
_cell.angle_gamma   90.00
#
_symmetry.space_group_name_H-M   'P 1'
#
loop_
_entity.id
_entity.type
_entity.pdbx_description
1 polymer ?
#
loop_
_entity_poly.entity_id
_entity_poly.type
_entity_poly.pdbx_seq_one_letter_code
_entity_poly.pdbx_strand_id
1 'polypeptide(L)'
;MSQIALPQNIKEIFFKTIKGEIAILDFEQWLYADKEIENYLTEDDYLDLISLNFKKSGAKYELWELLKKHIDLGEFETYKMLRLLKDAQEKNNNLPEILMDFYDLYCRGYNFLDDLGMGFGLALEVPMVRNINAETWDELTPTQQQNLLDSFSPRLEKSIENAINWLETGKIILTGKIDEIGHYGYNDHRTEDERKSIFQVKVPELKTAGSCKKWWMFWK
;
A
#
# COMPACT_ATOMS: atom_id res chain seq x y z
N MET A 1 9.72 31.78 -10.24
CA MET A 1 10.67 31.35 -9.19
C MET A 1 10.56 29.84 -9.09
N SER A 2 11.68 29.11 -9.15
CA SER A 2 11.64 27.64 -9.05
C SER A 2 11.21 27.24 -7.64
N GLN A 3 10.18 26.40 -7.52
CA GLN A 3 9.76 25.81 -6.25
C GLN A 3 10.94 25.06 -5.63
N ILE A 4 11.29 25.40 -4.39
CA ILE A 4 12.29 24.67 -3.61
C ILE A 4 11.61 23.39 -3.12
N ALA A 5 12.28 22.24 -3.23
CA ALA A 5 11.73 20.99 -2.71
C ALA A 5 11.52 21.08 -1.20
N LEU A 6 10.35 20.64 -0.71
CA LEU A 6 10.05 20.66 0.72
C LEU A 6 11.08 19.83 1.51
N PRO A 7 11.57 20.34 2.65
CA PRO A 7 12.36 19.56 3.60
C PRO A 7 11.63 18.30 4.07
N GLN A 8 12.40 17.27 4.40
CA GLN A 8 11.84 15.97 4.81
C GLN A 8 10.94 16.06 6.05
N ASN A 9 11.29 16.89 7.04
CA ASN A 9 10.48 17.11 8.25
C ASN A 9 9.11 17.72 7.91
N ILE A 10 9.05 18.67 6.98
CA ILE A 10 7.79 19.29 6.55
C ILE A 10 6.95 18.30 5.74
N LYS A 11 7.58 17.57 4.81
CA LYS A 11 6.90 16.50 4.05
C LYS A 11 6.26 15.47 4.97
N GLU A 12 6.97 15.04 6.01
CA GLU A 12 6.45 14.06 6.96
C GLU A 12 5.22 14.58 7.72
N ILE A 13 5.22 15.86 8.13
CA ILE A 13 4.04 16.48 8.75
C ILE A 13 2.87 16.50 7.77
N PHE A 14 3.10 16.86 6.51
CA PHE A 14 2.05 16.84 5.48
C PHE A 14 1.48 15.43 5.30
N PHE A 15 2.33 14.42 5.20
CA PHE A 15 1.90 13.03 5.04
C PHE A 15 1.08 12.53 6.23
N LYS A 16 1.52 12.81 7.46
CA LYS A 16 0.80 12.45 8.68
C LYS A 16 -0.54 13.15 8.78
N THR A 17 -0.61 14.43 8.43
CA THR A 17 -1.86 15.21 8.40
C THR A 17 -2.84 14.66 7.36
N ILE A 18 -2.38 14.39 6.14
CA ILE A 18 -3.22 13.85 5.06
C ILE A 18 -3.80 12.48 5.45
N LYS A 19 -3.00 11.63 6.11
CA LYS A 19 -3.44 10.33 6.58
C LYS A 19 -4.35 10.41 7.83
N GLY A 20 -4.45 11.59 8.46
CA GLY A 20 -5.27 11.82 9.65
C GLY A 20 -4.61 11.40 10.97
N GLU A 21 -3.29 11.21 10.97
CA GLU A 21 -2.51 10.87 12.17
C GLU A 21 -2.22 12.10 13.03
N ILE A 22 -2.18 13.27 12.41
CA ILE A 22 -2.18 14.57 13.08
C ILE A 22 -3.60 15.12 13.01
N ALA A 23 -4.17 15.49 14.15
CA ALA A 23 -5.47 16.13 14.15
C ALA A 23 -5.38 17.51 13.48
N ILE A 24 -6.44 17.92 12.78
CA ILE A 24 -6.45 19.17 12.02
C ILE A 24 -6.08 20.41 12.87
N LEU A 25 -6.47 20.42 14.15
CA LEU A 25 -6.15 21.50 15.09
C LEU A 25 -4.69 21.46 15.56
N ASP A 26 -4.08 20.27 15.62
CA ASP A 26 -2.66 20.14 15.95
C ASP A 26 -1.80 20.61 14.77
N PHE A 27 -2.25 20.34 13.53
CA PHE A 27 -1.62 20.89 12.34
C PHE A 27 -1.74 22.42 12.30
N GLU A 28 -2.90 22.99 12.61
CA GLU A 28 -3.09 24.45 12.71
C GLU A 28 -2.11 25.07 13.73
N GLN A 29 -1.97 24.47 14.90
CA GLN A 29 -1.02 24.94 15.92
C GLN A 29 0.44 24.88 15.43
N TRP A 30 0.82 23.78 14.77
CA TRP A 30 2.15 23.65 14.18
C TRP A 30 2.40 24.73 13.11
N LEU A 31 1.44 24.94 12.20
CA LEU A 31 1.53 25.92 11.12
C LEU A 31 1.77 27.35 11.64
N TYR A 32 1.13 27.73 12.75
CA TYR A 32 1.32 29.06 13.34
C TYR A 32 2.58 29.18 14.20
N ALA A 33 3.11 28.07 14.73
CA ALA A 33 4.30 28.06 15.55
C ALA A 33 5.59 28.06 14.71
N ASP A 34 5.58 27.36 13.57
CA ASP A 34 6.74 27.14 12.72
C ASP A 34 6.63 27.95 11.42
N LYS A 35 7.46 29.00 11.29
CA LYS A 35 7.51 29.85 10.10
C LYS A 35 8.42 29.31 9.00
N GLU A 36 9.09 28.17 9.20
CA GLU A 36 10.02 27.64 8.20
C GLU A 36 9.32 27.37 6.86
N ILE A 37 8.05 26.94 6.92
CA ILE A 37 7.21 26.61 5.77
C ILE A 37 7.00 27.78 4.79
N GLU A 38 7.02 29.03 5.27
CA GLU A 38 6.88 30.24 4.45
C GLU A 38 7.99 30.35 3.39
N ASN A 39 9.16 29.75 3.65
CA ASN A 39 10.29 29.79 2.71
C ASN A 39 10.17 28.78 1.55
N TYR A 40 9.27 27.81 1.64
CA TYR A 40 9.15 26.71 0.67
C TYR A 40 7.85 26.74 -0.12
N LEU A 41 6.81 27.37 0.42
CA LEU A 41 5.55 27.59 -0.29
C LEU A 41 5.60 28.88 -1.11
N THR A 42 4.72 28.98 -2.11
CA THR A 42 4.47 30.27 -2.76
C THR A 42 3.70 31.18 -1.79
N GLU A 43 3.80 32.50 -1.97
CA GLU A 43 3.05 33.46 -1.13
C GLU A 43 1.55 33.18 -1.16
N ASP A 44 1.01 32.88 -2.34
CA ASP A 44 -0.41 32.54 -2.53
C ASP A 44 -0.78 31.24 -1.80
N ASP A 45 0.01 30.16 -1.96
CA ASP A 45 -0.29 28.88 -1.32
C ASP A 45 -0.15 28.95 0.21
N TYR A 46 0.82 29.72 0.71
CA TYR A 46 0.97 29.95 2.15
C TYR A 46 -0.21 30.77 2.70
N LEU A 47 -0.63 31.82 1.99
CA LEU A 47 -1.78 32.63 2.36
C LEU A 47 -3.07 31.80 2.40
N ASP A 48 -3.30 30.94 1.40
CA ASP A 48 -4.43 30.00 1.37
C ASP A 48 -4.41 29.08 2.59
N LEU A 49 -3.24 28.57 2.97
CA LEU A 49 -3.06 27.64 4.09
C LEU A 49 -3.36 28.30 5.45
N ILE A 50 -2.84 29.50 5.71
CA ILE A 50 -3.10 30.23 6.97
C ILE A 50 -4.51 30.82 7.04
N SER A 51 -5.17 31.02 5.90
CA SER A 51 -6.54 31.55 5.83
C SER A 51 -7.60 30.47 5.96
N LEU A 52 -7.19 29.19 6.01
CA LEU A 52 -8.11 28.07 6.13
C LEU A 52 -8.87 28.12 7.47
N ASN A 53 -10.20 27.94 7.42
CA ASN A 53 -10.99 27.79 8.63
C ASN A 53 -10.98 26.32 9.12
N PHE A 54 -9.98 25.97 9.93
CA PHE A 54 -9.75 24.61 10.44
C PHE A 54 -10.90 24.02 11.29
N LYS A 55 -11.84 24.85 11.75
CA LYS A 55 -12.99 24.43 12.58
C LYS A 55 -14.26 24.14 11.77
N LYS A 56 -14.27 24.47 10.47
CA LYS A 56 -15.43 24.29 9.60
C LYS A 56 -15.60 22.81 9.22
N SER A 57 -16.85 22.40 9.00
CA SER A 57 -17.12 21.13 8.33
C SER A 57 -16.49 21.10 6.93
N GLY A 58 -15.76 20.03 6.61
CA GLY A 58 -15.04 19.91 5.33
C GLY A 58 -13.62 20.48 5.34
N ALA A 59 -13.16 21.12 6.42
CA ALA A 59 -11.80 21.67 6.51
C ALA A 59 -10.70 20.63 6.26
N LYS A 60 -10.93 19.35 6.61
CA LYS A 60 -9.99 18.25 6.30
C LYS A 60 -9.78 18.06 4.79
N TYR A 61 -10.86 18.16 4.01
CA TYR A 61 -10.80 18.01 2.56
C TYR A 61 -10.13 19.24 1.92
N GLU A 62 -10.51 20.44 2.35
CA GLU A 62 -9.88 21.68 1.91
C GLU A 62 -8.37 21.68 2.22
N LEU A 63 -7.98 21.25 3.43
CA LEU A 63 -6.58 21.08 3.81
C LEU A 63 -5.86 20.07 2.91
N TRP A 64 -6.47 18.91 2.65
CA TRP A 64 -5.91 17.92 1.74
C TRP A 64 -5.64 18.49 0.34
N GLU A 65 -6.59 19.24 -0.22
CA GLU A 65 -6.45 19.90 -1.53
C GLU A 65 -5.29 20.89 -1.58
N LEU A 66 -5.00 21.58 -0.46
CA LEU A 66 -3.86 22.49 -0.35
C LEU A 66 -2.54 21.71 -0.25
N LEU A 67 -2.45 20.76 0.68
CA LEU A 67 -1.21 20.02 0.94
C LEU A 67 -0.79 19.15 -0.26
N LYS A 68 -1.76 18.56 -0.98
CA LYS A 68 -1.45 17.65 -2.10
C LYS A 68 -0.73 18.34 -3.27
N LYS A 69 -0.85 19.67 -3.39
CA LYS A 69 -0.16 20.46 -4.43
C LYS A 69 1.36 20.49 -4.24
N HIS A 70 1.82 20.26 -3.01
CA HIS A 70 3.22 20.46 -2.62
C HIS A 70 3.96 19.15 -2.36
N ILE A 71 3.29 18.01 -2.53
CA ILE A 71 3.89 16.69 -2.34
C ILE A 71 3.99 15.95 -3.65
N ASP A 72 4.99 15.09 -3.74
CA ASP A 72 5.01 14.05 -4.76
C ASP A 72 4.06 12.92 -4.34
N LEU A 73 3.06 12.61 -5.18
CA LEU A 73 2.08 11.57 -4.88
C LEU A 73 2.71 10.17 -4.84
N GLY A 74 3.79 9.94 -5.58
CA GLY A 74 4.56 8.69 -5.54
C GLY A 74 5.33 8.52 -4.24
N GLU A 75 5.97 9.59 -3.74
CA GLU A 75 6.60 9.61 -2.41
C GLU A 75 5.57 9.38 -1.31
N PHE A 76 4.41 10.03 -1.39
CA PHE A 76 3.33 9.84 -0.41
C PHE A 76 2.78 8.41 -0.43
N GLU A 77 2.59 7.85 -1.61
CA GLU A 77 2.16 6.46 -1.78
C GLU A 77 3.19 5.47 -1.22
N THR A 78 4.47 5.74 -1.46
CA THR A 78 5.59 4.95 -0.90
C THR A 78 5.61 5.04 0.62
N TYR A 79 5.40 6.23 1.20
CA TYR A 79 5.26 6.41 2.64
C TYR A 79 4.14 5.56 3.23
N LYS A 80 2.95 5.54 2.59
CA LYS A 80 1.82 4.71 3.05
C LYS A 80 2.16 3.21 3.00
N MET A 81 2.71 2.74 1.88
CA MET A 81 3.05 1.32 1.69
C MET A 81 4.13 0.86 2.68
N LEU A 82 5.21 1.65 2.86
CA LEU A 82 6.27 1.34 3.82
C LEU A 82 5.76 1.25 5.25
N ARG A 83 4.81 2.12 5.62
CA ARG A 83 4.20 2.05 6.94
C ARG A 83 3.38 0.77 7.12
N LEU A 84 2.54 0.43 6.14
CA LEU A 84 1.75 -0.80 6.18
C LEU A 84 2.64 -2.06 6.28
N LEU A 85 3.74 -2.09 5.53
CA LEU A 85 4.73 -3.18 5.59
C LEU A 85 5.45 -3.24 6.95
N LYS A 86 5.81 -2.10 7.54
CA LYS A 86 6.44 -2.05 8.87
C LYS A 86 5.47 -2.47 9.97
N ASP A 87 4.22 -2.04 9.90
CA ASP A 87 3.17 -2.47 10.82
C ASP A 87 2.96 -4.00 10.73
N ALA A 88 3.01 -4.58 9.53
CA ALA A 88 2.99 -6.04 9.33
C ALA A 88 4.23 -6.74 9.93
N GLN A 89 5.40 -6.13 9.81
CA GLN A 89 6.67 -6.65 10.35
C GLN A 89 6.65 -6.75 11.88
N GLU A 90 5.94 -5.86 12.57
CA GLU A 90 5.76 -5.90 14.03
C GLU A 90 4.90 -7.08 14.50
N LYS A 91 4.16 -7.73 13.59
CA LYS A 91 3.26 -8.86 13.87
C LYS A 91 2.29 -8.59 15.03
N ASN A 92 1.76 -7.38 15.09
CA ASN A 92 0.74 -7.02 16.07
C ASN A 92 -0.61 -7.68 15.74
N ASN A 93 -1.64 -7.45 16.57
CA ASN A 93 -2.96 -8.06 16.41
C ASN A 93 -3.66 -7.68 15.09
N ASN A 94 -3.20 -6.64 14.40
CA ASN A 94 -3.76 -6.17 13.13
C ASN A 94 -3.14 -6.90 11.93
N LEU A 95 -2.16 -7.79 12.14
CA LEU A 95 -1.51 -8.53 11.06
C LEU A 95 -2.51 -9.20 10.09
N PRO A 96 -3.59 -9.87 10.53
CA PRO A 96 -4.54 -10.48 9.61
C PRO A 96 -5.18 -9.46 8.66
N GLU A 97 -5.63 -8.32 9.19
CA GLU A 97 -6.22 -7.23 8.40
C GLU A 97 -5.22 -6.66 7.39
N ILE A 98 -3.98 -6.43 7.81
CA ILE A 98 -2.93 -5.91 6.94
C ILE A 98 -2.60 -6.89 5.80
N LEU A 99 -2.60 -8.19 6.07
CA LEU A 99 -2.36 -9.20 5.05
C LEU A 99 -3.50 -9.25 4.02
N MET A 100 -4.76 -9.09 4.46
CA MET A 100 -5.91 -8.95 3.57
C MET A 100 -5.82 -7.66 2.73
N ASP A 101 -5.38 -6.55 3.33
CA ASP A 101 -5.10 -5.30 2.59
C ASP A 101 -4.06 -5.52 1.47
N PHE A 102 -3.02 -6.34 1.69
CA PHE A 102 -2.06 -6.66 0.63
C PHE A 102 -2.70 -7.45 -0.53
N TYR A 103 -3.68 -8.31 -0.25
CA TYR A 103 -4.44 -8.97 -1.30
C TYR A 103 -5.29 -7.98 -2.10
N ASP A 104 -5.97 -7.07 -1.41
CA ASP A 104 -6.74 -5.99 -2.05
C ASP A 104 -5.85 -5.08 -2.91
N LEU A 105 -4.69 -4.69 -2.40
CA LEU A 105 -3.72 -3.86 -3.11
C LEU A 105 -3.12 -4.59 -4.32
N TYR A 106 -2.85 -5.89 -4.20
CA TYR A 106 -2.47 -6.74 -5.32
C TYR A 106 -3.56 -6.76 -6.40
N CYS A 107 -4.83 -6.98 -6.01
CA CYS A 107 -5.97 -6.95 -6.93
C CYS A 107 -6.17 -5.58 -7.60
N ARG A 108 -5.74 -4.51 -6.93
CA ARG A 108 -5.73 -3.13 -7.47
C ARG A 108 -4.45 -2.79 -8.24
N GLY A 109 -3.70 -3.79 -8.68
CA GLY A 109 -2.62 -3.62 -9.65
C GLY A 109 -1.21 -3.52 -9.06
N TYR A 110 -1.02 -3.51 -7.74
CA TYR A 110 0.33 -3.64 -7.15
C TYR A 110 0.84 -5.08 -7.21
N ASN A 111 1.06 -5.58 -8.42
CA ASN A 111 1.47 -6.98 -8.66
C ASN A 111 2.83 -7.32 -8.04
N PHE A 112 3.65 -6.33 -7.67
CA PHE A 112 4.88 -6.59 -6.90
C PHE A 112 4.60 -7.17 -5.51
N LEU A 113 3.36 -7.06 -5.00
CA LEU A 113 2.88 -7.68 -3.77
C LEU A 113 2.41 -9.13 -3.97
N ASP A 114 2.63 -9.78 -5.11
CA ASP A 114 2.15 -11.16 -5.38
C ASP A 114 2.35 -12.13 -4.20
N ASP A 115 3.58 -12.24 -3.69
CA ASP A 115 3.87 -13.10 -2.54
C ASP A 115 3.07 -12.72 -1.28
N LEU A 116 2.87 -11.42 -1.03
CA LEU A 116 2.13 -10.91 0.12
C LEU A 116 0.62 -11.10 -0.03
N GLY A 117 0.07 -10.67 -1.16
CA GLY A 117 -1.36 -10.72 -1.45
C GLY A 117 -1.85 -12.12 -1.79
N MET A 118 -1.29 -12.76 -2.81
CA MET A 118 -1.73 -14.10 -3.23
C MET A 118 -1.22 -15.20 -2.30
N GLY A 119 0.00 -15.06 -1.78
CA GLY A 119 0.62 -16.09 -0.94
C GLY A 119 0.07 -16.15 0.48
N PHE A 120 -0.23 -14.99 1.09
CA PHE A 120 -0.68 -14.91 2.47
C PHE A 120 -2.06 -14.27 2.63
N GLY A 121 -2.30 -13.10 2.02
CA GLY A 121 -3.57 -12.38 2.14
C GLY A 121 -4.79 -13.20 1.70
N LEU A 122 -4.71 -13.84 0.53
CA LEU A 122 -5.76 -14.73 0.02
C LEU A 122 -6.02 -15.93 0.96
N ALA A 123 -4.98 -16.45 1.61
CA ALA A 123 -5.12 -17.56 2.56
C ALA A 123 -5.86 -17.15 3.84
N LEU A 124 -6.00 -15.85 4.11
CA LEU A 124 -6.82 -15.32 5.21
C LEU A 124 -8.21 -14.91 4.75
N GLU A 125 -8.33 -14.30 3.57
CA GLU A 125 -9.63 -13.97 2.95
C GLU A 125 -10.48 -15.22 2.74
N VAL A 126 -9.86 -16.31 2.27
CA VAL A 126 -10.53 -17.59 2.01
C VAL A 126 -9.75 -18.73 2.67
N PRO A 127 -9.90 -18.93 3.99
CA PRO A 127 -9.05 -19.83 4.76
C PRO A 127 -9.31 -21.29 4.44
N MET A 128 -8.49 -21.86 3.56
CA MET A 128 -8.50 -23.29 3.25
C MET A 128 -7.78 -24.12 4.32
N VAL A 129 -8.33 -24.17 5.53
CA VAL A 129 -7.81 -25.01 6.61
C VAL A 129 -8.33 -26.43 6.44
N ARG A 130 -7.42 -27.42 6.42
CA ARG A 130 -7.78 -28.83 6.20
C ARG A 130 -8.86 -29.30 7.18
N ASN A 131 -9.90 -29.94 6.65
CA ASN A 131 -11.02 -30.53 7.38
C ASN A 131 -11.94 -29.52 8.10
N ILE A 132 -11.93 -28.26 7.68
CA ILE A 132 -12.79 -27.21 8.24
C ILE A 132 -13.46 -26.48 7.08
N ASN A 133 -14.77 -26.28 7.18
CA ASN A 133 -15.54 -25.46 6.25
C ASN A 133 -15.62 -24.04 6.84
N ALA A 134 -14.50 -23.30 6.80
CA ALA A 134 -14.50 -21.88 7.12
C ALA A 134 -14.46 -21.10 5.81
N GLU A 135 -15.42 -20.22 5.59
CA GLU A 135 -15.48 -19.33 4.43
C GLU A 135 -14.72 -18.02 4.69
N THR A 136 -14.55 -17.64 5.97
CA THR A 136 -13.92 -16.38 6.38
C THR A 136 -12.99 -16.57 7.59
N TRP A 137 -12.07 -15.62 7.78
CA TRP A 137 -11.14 -15.59 8.92
C TRP A 137 -11.84 -15.66 10.30
N ASP A 138 -12.97 -14.98 10.44
CA ASP A 138 -13.70 -14.87 11.72
C ASP A 138 -14.40 -16.18 12.13
N GLU A 139 -14.58 -17.11 11.20
CA GLU A 139 -15.14 -18.45 11.49
C GLU A 139 -14.10 -19.40 12.10
N LEU A 140 -12.81 -19.04 12.04
CA LEU A 140 -11.74 -19.81 12.65
C LEU A 140 -11.69 -19.57 14.16
N THR A 141 -11.45 -20.64 14.91
CA THR A 141 -11.12 -20.54 16.34
C THR A 141 -9.77 -19.82 16.53
N PRO A 142 -9.52 -19.17 17.69
CA PRO A 142 -8.25 -18.50 17.95
C PRO A 142 -7.03 -19.41 17.77
N THR A 143 -7.15 -20.69 18.11
CA THR A 143 -6.06 -21.67 17.89
C THR A 143 -5.82 -21.95 16.40
N GLN A 144 -6.86 -22.02 15.59
CA GLN A 144 -6.73 -22.21 14.13
C GLN A 144 -6.14 -20.96 13.47
N GLN A 145 -6.58 -19.77 13.88
CA GLN A 145 -6.03 -18.49 13.46
C GLN A 145 -4.52 -18.43 13.75
N GLN A 146 -4.11 -18.73 14.97
CA GLN A 146 -2.70 -18.75 15.35
C GLN A 146 -1.90 -19.77 14.54
N ASN A 147 -2.39 -21.00 14.41
CA ASN A 147 -1.72 -22.05 13.63
C ASN A 147 -1.54 -21.66 12.15
N LEU A 148 -2.52 -20.98 11.56
CA LEU A 148 -2.45 -20.50 10.19
C LEU A 148 -1.37 -19.42 10.05
N LEU A 149 -1.36 -18.41 10.93
CA LEU A 149 -0.34 -17.36 10.95
C LEU A 149 1.06 -17.92 11.19
N ASP A 150 1.21 -18.86 12.12
CA ASP A 150 2.49 -19.53 12.41
C ASP A 150 3.02 -20.28 11.18
N SER A 151 2.12 -20.86 10.37
CA SER A 151 2.48 -21.61 9.14
C SER A 151 3.10 -20.74 8.05
N PHE A 152 2.92 -19.41 8.12
CA PHE A 152 3.48 -18.46 7.17
C PHE A 152 4.96 -18.17 7.44
N SER A 153 5.43 -18.35 8.67
CA SER A 153 6.81 -18.09 9.04
C SER A 153 7.74 -19.20 8.52
N PRO A 154 8.97 -18.90 8.06
CA PRO A 154 9.63 -17.59 7.98
C PRO A 154 9.42 -16.88 6.62
N ARG A 155 8.50 -17.39 5.77
CA ARG A 155 8.34 -16.90 4.39
C ARG A 155 7.70 -15.53 4.34
N LEU A 156 6.79 -15.24 5.28
CA LEU A 156 6.12 -13.95 5.38
C LEU A 156 7.13 -12.83 5.65
N GLU A 157 7.99 -13.03 6.63
CA GLU A 157 9.02 -12.06 7.04
C GLU A 157 9.94 -11.72 5.89
N LYS A 158 10.42 -12.75 5.18
CA LYS A 158 11.24 -12.55 3.98
C LYS A 158 10.50 -11.78 2.88
N SER A 159 9.21 -12.02 2.71
CA SER A 159 8.40 -11.33 1.68
C SER A 159 8.18 -9.85 2.05
N ILE A 160 7.93 -9.56 3.32
CA ILE A 160 7.85 -8.19 3.85
C ILE A 160 9.19 -7.47 3.68
N GLU A 161 10.30 -8.10 4.10
CA GLU A 161 11.65 -7.54 3.96
C GLU A 161 12.01 -7.24 2.50
N ASN A 162 11.67 -8.14 1.58
CA ASN A 162 11.86 -7.93 0.15
C ASN A 162 11.06 -6.71 -0.34
N ALA A 163 9.78 -6.62 0.00
CA ALA A 163 8.93 -5.50 -0.42
C ALA A 163 9.43 -4.15 0.11
N ILE A 164 9.83 -4.10 1.38
CA ILE A 164 10.47 -2.91 1.97
C ILE A 164 11.74 -2.57 1.20
N ASN A 165 12.63 -3.54 0.98
CA ASN A 165 13.88 -3.32 0.26
C ASN A 165 13.64 -2.79 -1.17
N TRP A 166 12.63 -3.32 -1.87
CA TRP A 166 12.32 -2.88 -3.22
C TRP A 166 11.90 -1.41 -3.28
N LEU A 167 11.13 -0.94 -2.29
CA LEU A 167 10.72 0.46 -2.18
C LEU A 167 11.90 1.36 -1.78
N GLU A 168 12.66 0.97 -0.74
CA GLU A 168 13.77 1.78 -0.22
C GLU A 168 14.95 1.89 -1.20
N THR A 169 15.16 0.88 -2.05
CA THR A 169 16.23 0.88 -3.07
C THR A 169 15.78 1.42 -4.42
N GLY A 170 14.51 1.81 -4.57
CA GLY A 170 13.96 2.30 -5.84
C GLY A 170 13.82 1.23 -6.93
N LYS A 171 13.82 -0.06 -6.56
CA LYS A 171 13.47 -1.15 -7.49
C LYS A 171 11.99 -1.15 -7.81
N ILE A 172 11.16 -0.69 -6.88
CA ILE A 172 9.76 -0.36 -7.11
C ILE A 172 9.59 1.13 -6.81
N ILE A 173 9.07 1.88 -7.77
CA ILE A 173 8.78 3.31 -7.63
C ILE A 173 7.28 3.51 -7.84
N LEU A 174 6.54 3.80 -6.76
CA LEU A 174 5.11 4.06 -6.84
C LEU A 174 4.87 5.43 -7.46
N THR A 175 3.85 5.55 -8.32
CA THR A 175 3.58 6.82 -9.02
C THR A 175 2.51 7.68 -8.36
N GLY A 176 1.73 7.11 -7.44
CA GLY A 176 0.54 7.74 -6.85
C GLY A 176 -0.60 7.96 -7.85
N LYS A 177 -0.51 7.43 -9.08
CA LYS A 177 -1.53 7.53 -10.12
C LYS A 177 -2.39 6.27 -10.14
N ILE A 178 -3.65 6.45 -10.53
CA ILE A 178 -4.62 5.39 -10.74
C ILE A 178 -5.07 5.45 -12.20
N ASP A 179 -5.15 4.30 -12.86
CA ASP A 179 -5.64 4.19 -14.24
C ASP A 179 -7.17 4.26 -14.34
N GLU A 180 -7.70 4.20 -15.57
CA GLU A 180 -9.14 4.34 -15.84
C GLU A 180 -10.00 3.23 -15.22
N ILE A 181 -9.40 2.08 -14.89
CA ILE A 181 -10.08 0.93 -14.30
C ILE A 181 -9.77 0.74 -12.82
N GLY A 182 -9.08 1.70 -12.19
CA GLY A 182 -8.84 1.72 -10.75
C GLY A 182 -7.55 1.05 -10.30
N HIS A 183 -6.62 0.72 -11.20
CA HIS A 183 -5.34 0.14 -10.82
C HIS A 183 -4.27 1.19 -10.52
N TYR A 184 -3.48 0.92 -9.49
CA TYR A 184 -2.36 1.75 -9.11
C TYR A 184 -1.16 1.57 -10.04
N GLY A 185 -0.55 2.70 -10.44
CA GLY A 185 0.64 2.72 -11.28
C GLY A 185 1.94 2.69 -10.47
N TYR A 186 2.91 1.90 -10.94
CA TYR A 186 4.28 1.85 -10.42
C TYR A 186 5.26 1.47 -11.52
N ASN A 187 6.53 1.84 -11.35
CA ASN A 187 7.63 1.39 -12.19
C ASN A 187 8.37 0.24 -11.50
N ASP A 188 8.57 -0.85 -12.22
CA ASP A 188 9.28 -2.05 -11.74
C ASP A 188 10.64 -2.17 -12.42
N HIS A 189 11.70 -1.98 -11.64
CA HIS A 189 13.10 -2.11 -12.01
C HIS A 189 13.76 -3.37 -11.40
N ARG A 190 12.97 -4.28 -10.83
CA ARG A 190 13.47 -5.58 -10.37
C ARG A 190 13.91 -6.42 -11.56
N THR A 191 14.92 -7.26 -11.33
CA THR A 191 15.33 -8.27 -12.31
C THR A 191 14.25 -9.36 -12.46
N GLU A 192 14.29 -10.11 -13.56
CA GLU A 192 13.37 -11.23 -13.78
C GLU A 192 13.47 -12.31 -12.69
N ASP A 193 14.64 -12.49 -12.09
CA ASP A 193 14.80 -13.43 -10.96
C ASP A 193 14.15 -12.90 -9.67
N GLU A 194 14.23 -11.60 -9.41
CA GLU A 194 13.57 -10.97 -8.26
C GLU A 194 12.05 -10.88 -8.40
N ARG A 195 11.53 -10.93 -9.63
CA ARG A 195 10.08 -10.98 -9.90
C ARG A 195 9.47 -12.37 -9.69
N LYS A 196 10.29 -13.41 -9.53
CA LYS A 196 9.78 -14.77 -9.29
C LYS A 196 9.22 -14.88 -7.89
N SER A 197 7.93 -15.22 -7.81
CA SER A 197 7.28 -15.54 -6.55
C SER A 197 7.96 -16.72 -5.85
N ILE A 198 8.07 -16.63 -4.52
CA ILE A 198 8.56 -17.73 -3.68
C ILE A 198 7.57 -18.90 -3.59
N PHE A 199 6.33 -18.69 -4.04
CA PHE A 199 5.25 -19.68 -4.09
C PHE A 199 5.11 -20.38 -5.43
N GLN A 200 5.97 -20.07 -6.42
CA GLN A 200 5.92 -20.75 -7.71
C GLN A 200 6.08 -22.27 -7.54
N VAL A 201 4.96 -22.98 -7.64
CA VAL A 201 4.95 -24.40 -7.96
C VAL A 201 5.43 -24.50 -9.41
N LYS A 202 6.54 -25.20 -9.65
CA LYS A 202 6.90 -25.62 -11.01
C LYS A 202 5.73 -26.44 -11.55
N VAL A 203 4.86 -25.83 -12.35
CA VAL A 203 3.92 -26.59 -13.16
C VAL A 203 4.81 -27.43 -14.08
N PRO A 204 4.77 -28.77 -14.00
CA PRO A 204 5.50 -29.59 -14.95
C PRO A 204 5.06 -29.13 -16.34
N GLU A 205 6.03 -28.86 -17.23
CA GLU A 205 5.73 -28.52 -18.62
C GLU A 205 4.65 -29.48 -19.12
N LEU A 206 3.45 -28.95 -19.34
CA LEU A 206 2.41 -29.68 -20.02
C LEU A 206 3.01 -30.00 -21.39
N LYS A 207 3.45 -31.25 -21.56
CA LYS A 207 3.77 -31.83 -22.87
C LYS A 207 2.67 -31.33 -23.79
N THR A 208 3.06 -30.56 -24.80
CA THR A 208 2.17 -29.93 -25.77
C THR A 208 1.17 -30.96 -26.30
N ALA A 209 0.01 -31.04 -25.64
CA ALA A 209 -1.13 -31.78 -26.11
C ALA A 209 -1.84 -30.85 -27.09
N GLY A 210 -1.81 -31.23 -28.36
CA GLY A 210 -2.15 -30.38 -29.48
C GLY A 210 -3.50 -29.69 -29.37
N SER A 211 -3.56 -28.46 -29.90
CA SER A 211 -4.76 -27.78 -30.36
C SER A 211 -5.99 -27.99 -29.47
N CYS A 212 -6.04 -27.28 -28.34
CA CYS A 212 -7.31 -27.10 -27.62
C CYS A 212 -8.29 -26.38 -28.57
N LYS A 213 -9.27 -27.13 -29.08
CA LYS A 213 -10.35 -26.58 -29.88
C LYS A 213 -11.06 -25.50 -29.06
N LYS A 214 -11.19 -24.34 -29.69
CA LYS A 214 -11.78 -23.13 -29.13
C LYS A 214 -13.21 -23.40 -28.65
N TRP A 215 -13.44 -23.16 -27.36
CA TRP A 215 -14.64 -23.51 -26.58
C TRP A 215 -15.96 -22.88 -27.10
N TRP A 216 -15.88 -21.85 -27.95
CA TRP A 216 -17.03 -21.24 -28.60
C TRP A 216 -17.61 -22.02 -29.80
N MET A 217 -17.00 -23.13 -30.21
CA MET A 217 -17.52 -23.96 -31.31
C MET A 217 -18.65 -24.91 -30.90
N PHE A 218 -18.99 -24.99 -29.59
CA PHE A 218 -20.02 -25.90 -29.08
C PHE A 218 -21.42 -25.29 -29.00
N TRP A 219 -21.59 -24.04 -29.39
CA TRP A 219 -22.91 -23.40 -29.50
C TRP A 219 -23.20 -23.09 -30.97
N LYS A 220 -23.69 -24.10 -31.69
CA LYS A 220 -24.35 -23.96 -32.98
C LYS A 220 -25.48 -24.98 -33.12
#